data_AF-A0A8J3UL49-F1
#
_entry.id   AF-A0A8J3UL49-F1
#
_cell.length_a   1.000
_cell.length_b   1.000
_cell.length_c   1.000
_cell.angle_alpha   90.00
_cell.angle_beta   90.00
_cell.angle_gamma   90.00
#
_symmetry.space_group_name_H-M   'P 1'
#
loop_
_entity.id
_entity.type
_entity.pdbx_description
1 polymer ?
#
loop_
_entity_poly.entity_id
_entity_poly.type
_entity_poly.pdbx_seq_one_letter_code
_entity_poly.pdbx_strand_id
1 'polypeptide(L)'
;MPYAVTPMPSSRAADPYATELVERLRRESAEFAGLWDRHEVAVRRLDSKRIVHPELGLIELECQNFVCESEAQRLLVFTAAEGSHAAEQLRVLGERIAEQPV
;
A
#
# COMPACT_ATOMS: atom_id res chain seq x y z
N MET A 1 -14.05 -24.49 17.33
CA MET A 1 -13.07 -23.79 18.16
C MET A 1 -12.61 -22.56 17.40
N PRO A 2 -13.02 -21.34 17.77
CA PRO A 2 -12.57 -20.13 17.07
C PRO A 2 -11.13 -19.80 17.51
N TYR A 3 -10.23 -19.64 16.54
CA TYR A 3 -8.85 -19.23 16.79
C TYR A 3 -8.84 -17.81 17.36
N ALA A 4 -8.40 -17.66 18.61
CA ALA A 4 -8.10 -16.36 19.18
C ALA A 4 -6.76 -15.86 18.61
N VAL A 5 -6.79 -14.80 17.80
CA VAL A 5 -5.58 -14.04 17.49
C VAL A 5 -5.25 -13.21 18.73
N THR A 6 -4.34 -13.72 19.55
CA THR A 6 -3.71 -12.89 20.59
C THR A 6 -2.98 -11.75 19.89
N PRO A 7 -3.30 -10.47 20.14
CA PRO A 7 -2.53 -9.37 19.57
C PRO A 7 -1.11 -9.45 20.14
N MET A 8 -0.16 -9.79 19.28
CA MET A 8 1.26 -9.76 19.59
C MET A 8 1.66 -8.29 19.80
N PRO A 9 2.33 -7.93 20.92
CA PRO A 9 2.88 -6.59 21.06
C PRO A 9 3.88 -6.38 19.93
N SER A 10 3.59 -5.44 19.02
CA SER A 10 4.50 -5.08 17.95
C SER A 10 5.77 -4.50 18.59
N SER A 11 6.87 -5.25 18.57
CA SER A 11 8.18 -4.85 19.10
C SER A 11 8.74 -3.55 18.47
N ARG A 12 8.07 -3.02 17.45
CA ARG A 12 8.38 -1.78 16.75
C ARG A 12 7.72 -0.52 17.30
N ALA A 13 6.86 -0.62 18.33
CA ALA A 13 6.18 0.57 18.88
C ALA A 13 7.15 1.63 19.45
N ALA A 14 8.40 1.26 19.73
CA ALA A 14 9.46 2.13 20.20
C ALA A 14 10.70 2.12 19.27
N ASP A 15 10.50 1.90 17.97
CA ASP A 15 11.58 1.94 17.00
C ASP A 15 12.06 3.41 16.80
N PRO A 16 13.32 3.75 17.15
CA PRO A 16 13.83 5.11 17.03
C PRO A 16 13.86 5.58 15.57
N TYR A 17 14.08 4.67 14.62
CA TYR A 17 14.06 5.00 13.19
C TYR A 17 12.66 5.40 12.72
N ALA A 18 11.63 4.68 13.20
CA ALA A 18 10.24 5.02 12.89
C ALA A 18 9.86 6.38 13.47
N THR A 19 10.33 6.68 14.69
CA THR A 19 10.08 7.97 15.35
C THR A 19 10.71 9.13 14.56
N GLU A 20 11.98 9.02 14.20
CA GLU A 20 12.69 10.03 13.41
C GLU A 20 12.03 10.26 12.04
N LEU A 21 11.61 9.18 11.38
CA LEU A 21 10.92 9.25 10.08
C LEU A 21 9.59 10.02 10.19
N VAL A 22 8.78 9.71 11.21
CA VAL A 22 7.50 10.40 11.44
C VAL A 22 7.74 11.88 11.72
N GLU A 23 8.71 12.23 12.56
CA GLU A 23 9.04 13.63 12.86
C GLU A 23 9.46 14.40 11.61
N ARG A 24 10.29 13.79 10.76
CA ARG A 24 10.71 14.39 9.49
C ARG A 24 9.52 14.61 8.54
N LEU A 25 8.68 13.60 8.33
CA LEU A 25 7.53 13.70 7.43
C LEU A 25 6.50 14.73 7.91
N ARG A 26 6.28 14.84 9.23
CA ARG A 26 5.41 15.89 9.80
C ARG A 26 5.96 17.30 9.58
N ARG A 27 7.28 17.46 9.55
CA ARG A 27 7.94 18.76 9.30
C ARG A 27 7.89 19.16 7.82
N GLU A 28 8.04 18.19 6.91
CA GLU A 28 8.17 18.43 5.48
C GLU A 28 6.83 18.42 4.73
N SER A 29 5.79 17.77 5.27
CA SER A 29 4.48 17.67 4.62
C SER A 29 3.34 17.97 5.59
N ALA A 30 2.69 19.12 5.38
CA ALA A 30 1.49 19.51 6.12
C ALA A 30 0.31 18.55 5.87
N GLU A 31 0.21 17.97 4.66
CA GLU A 31 -0.78 16.94 4.34
C GLU A 31 -0.55 15.69 5.18
N PHE A 32 0.70 15.22 5.25
CA PHE A 32 1.06 14.07 6.08
C PHE A 32 0.77 14.35 7.56
N ALA A 33 1.16 15.51 8.09
CA ALA A 33 0.90 15.87 9.48
C ALA A 33 -0.61 15.85 9.80
N GLY A 34 -1.42 16.45 8.91
CA GLY A 34 -2.87 16.44 9.07
C GLY A 34 -3.49 15.05 8.99
N LEU A 35 -2.98 14.16 8.14
CA LEU A 35 -3.40 12.76 8.06
C LEU A 35 -2.98 11.96 9.30
N TRP A 36 -1.74 12.13 9.73
CA TRP A 36 -1.16 11.44 10.88
C TRP A 36 -1.89 11.81 12.17
N ASP A 37 -2.14 13.09 12.41
CA ASP A 37 -2.81 13.57 13.63
C ASP A 37 -4.22 13.02 13.78
N ARG A 38 -4.94 12.76 12.68
CA ARG A 38 -6.28 12.13 12.73
C ARG A 38 -6.25 10.69 13.22
N HIS A 39 -5.12 9.99 13.11
CA HIS A 39 -4.93 8.60 13.57
C HIS A 39 -6.07 7.64 13.13
N GLU A 40 -6.55 7.80 11.90
CA GLU A 40 -7.64 6.99 11.33
C GLU A 40 -7.14 5.58 10.91
N VAL A 41 -6.66 4.81 11.89
CA VAL A 41 -6.12 3.46 11.67
C VAL A 41 -7.27 2.47 11.58
N ALA A 42 -7.46 1.90 10.39
CA ALA A 42 -8.43 0.85 10.15
C ALA A 42 -7.75 -0.46 9.73
N VAL A 43 -8.35 -1.59 10.09
CA VAL A 43 -7.95 -2.89 9.55
C VAL A 43 -8.28 -2.91 8.06
N ARG A 44 -7.25 -2.95 7.22
CA ARG A 44 -7.43 -3.15 5.77
C ARG A 44 -7.94 -4.57 5.52
N ARG A 45 -9.21 -4.68 5.14
CA ARG A 45 -9.87 -5.93 4.75
C ARG A 45 -10.22 -6.00 3.26
N LEU A 46 -9.93 -4.94 2.50
CA LEU A 46 -10.22 -4.91 1.07
C LEU A 46 -9.02 -5.39 0.28
N ASP A 47 -9.28 -6.46 -0.46
CA ASP A 47 -8.41 -6.98 -1.50
C ASP A 47 -8.54 -6.14 -2.77
N SER A 48 -9.57 -5.29 -2.95
CA SER A 48 -9.66 -4.40 -4.11
C SER A 48 -9.15 -2.97 -3.82
N LYS A 49 -8.55 -2.34 -4.85
CA LYS A 49 -8.01 -0.98 -4.86
C LYS A 49 -8.52 -0.19 -6.05
N ARG A 50 -8.76 1.09 -5.80
CA ARG A 50 -9.19 2.09 -6.78
C ARG A 50 -8.13 3.18 -6.80
N ILE A 51 -7.32 3.21 -7.85
CA ILE A 51 -6.18 4.13 -7.99
C ILE A 51 -6.50 5.12 -9.09
N VAL A 52 -6.37 6.40 -8.80
CA VAL A 52 -6.51 7.45 -9.82
C VAL A 52 -5.14 7.69 -10.44
N HIS A 53 -4.93 7.17 -11.65
CA HIS A 53 -3.73 7.41 -12.44
C HIS A 53 -3.89 8.72 -13.23
N PRO A 54 -2.88 9.62 -13.24
CA PRO A 54 -3.00 10.95 -13.84
C PRO A 54 -3.40 10.93 -15.32
N GLU A 55 -2.93 9.94 -16.08
CA GLU A 55 -3.18 9.85 -17.53
C GLU A 55 -4.25 8.82 -17.91
N LEU A 56 -4.44 7.78 -17.09
CA LEU A 56 -5.33 6.65 -17.42
C LEU A 56 -6.66 6.74 -16.67
N GLY A 57 -6.80 7.71 -15.76
CA GLY A 57 -7.97 7.85 -14.91
C GLY A 57 -8.04 6.77 -13.84
N LEU A 58 -9.25 6.38 -13.46
CA LEU A 58 -9.48 5.38 -12.43
C LEU A 58 -9.08 3.98 -12.93
N ILE A 59 -8.26 3.28 -12.15
CA ILE A 59 -7.87 1.88 -12.36
C ILE A 59 -8.35 1.06 -11.18
N GLU A 60 -9.08 -0.01 -11.45
CA GLU A 60 -9.61 -0.94 -10.46
C GLU A 60 -8.78 -2.21 -10.43
N LEU A 61 -8.21 -2.54 -9.28
CA LEU A 61 -7.21 -3.60 -9.12
C LEU A 61 -7.55 -4.49 -7.94
N GLU A 62 -7.32 -5.78 -8.06
CA GLU A 62 -7.21 -6.69 -6.94
C GLU A 62 -5.77 -6.65 -6.39
N CYS A 63 -5.61 -6.82 -5.08
CA CYS A 63 -4.41 -6.58 -4.31
C CYS A 63 -4.17 -7.78 -3.40
N GLN A 64 -3.16 -8.55 -3.75
CA GLN A 64 -2.70 -9.66 -2.93
C GLN A 64 -1.52 -9.19 -2.08
N ASN A 65 -1.56 -9.47 -0.77
CA ASN A 65 -0.53 -9.11 0.18
C ASN A 65 0.19 -10.35 0.68
N PHE A 66 1.45 -10.49 0.30
CA PHE A 66 2.32 -11.58 0.72
C PHE A 66 3.33 -11.04 1.74
N VAL A 67 3.28 -11.57 2.96
CA VAL A 67 4.18 -11.19 4.05
C VAL A 67 5.29 -12.23 4.14
N CYS A 68 6.55 -11.79 4.12
CA CYS A 68 7.69 -12.68 4.37
C CYS A 68 7.70 -13.12 5.84
N GLU A 69 8.17 -14.33 6.13
CA GLU A 69 8.25 -14.87 7.50
C GLU A 69 9.01 -13.96 8.48
N SER A 70 10.02 -13.23 8.00
CA SER A 70 10.78 -12.26 8.79
C SER A 70 9.98 -11.01 9.18
N GLU A 71 8.81 -10.80 8.58
CA GLU A 71 7.99 -9.58 8.64
C GLU A 71 8.76 -8.28 8.31
N ALA A 72 9.95 -8.39 7.72
CA ALA A 72 10.76 -7.26 7.31
C ALA A 72 10.35 -6.74 5.93
N GLN A 73 9.75 -7.59 5.11
CA GLN A 73 9.35 -7.29 3.75
C GLN A 73 7.93 -7.79 3.47
N ARG A 74 7.22 -7.07 2.61
CA ARG A 74 5.91 -7.45 2.09
C ARG A 74 5.89 -7.21 0.59
N LEU A 75 5.34 -8.15 -0.16
CA LEU A 75 5.08 -8.01 -1.58
C LEU A 75 3.58 -7.74 -1.77
N LEU A 76 3.26 -6.61 -2.39
CA LEU A 76 1.92 -6.29 -2.83
C LEU A 76 1.84 -6.55 -4.34
N VAL A 77 0.96 -7.45 -4.75
CA VAL A 77 0.72 -7.76 -6.17
C VAL A 77 -0.63 -7.18 -6.54
N PHE A 78 -0.61 -6.26 -7.51
CA PHE A 78 -1.83 -5.69 -8.08
C PHE A 78 -2.16 -6.37 -9.40
N THR A 79 -3.35 -6.95 -9.50
CA THR A 79 -3.85 -7.60 -10.71
C THR A 79 -5.15 -6.94 -11.15
N ALA A 80 -5.46 -7.01 -12.44
CA ALA A 80 -6.76 -6.63 -12.97
C ALA A 80 -7.54 -7.90 -13.31
N ALA A 81 -8.86 -7.84 -13.18
CA ALA A 81 -9.71 -8.93 -13.66
C ALA A 81 -9.54 -9.11 -15.18
N GLU A 82 -9.52 -10.36 -15.65
CA GLU A 82 -9.40 -10.66 -17.08
C GLU A 82 -10.53 -10.00 -17.88
N GLY A 83 -10.18 -9.40 -19.02
CA GLY A 83 -11.14 -8.68 -19.88
C GLY A 83 -11.65 -7.34 -19.31
N SER A 84 -11.20 -6.91 -18.14
CA SER A 84 -11.56 -5.61 -17.59
C SER A 84 -10.82 -4.46 -18.28
N HIS A 85 -11.39 -3.25 -18.18
CA HIS A 85 -10.70 -2.02 -18.63
C HIS A 85 -9.36 -1.82 -17.90
N ALA A 86 -9.29 -2.21 -16.63
CA ALA A 86 -8.06 -2.14 -15.86
C ALA A 86 -6.95 -3.04 -16.39
N ALA A 87 -7.28 -4.19 -17.00
CA ALA A 87 -6.27 -5.07 -17.61
C ALA A 87 -5.60 -4.38 -18.81
N GLU A 88 -6.39 -3.67 -19.61
CA GLU A 88 -5.87 -2.88 -20.74
C GLU A 88 -5.03 -1.69 -20.25
N GLN A 89 -5.48 -0.99 -19.21
CA GLN A 89 -4.72 0.10 -18.59
C GLN A 89 -3.36 -0.39 -18.05
N LEU A 90 -3.31 -1.58 -17.43
CA LEU A 90 -2.06 -2.19 -16.96
C LEU A 90 -1.13 -2.59 -18.11
N ARG A 91 -1.68 -3.12 -19.22
CA ARG A 91 -0.89 -3.45 -20.42
C ARG A 91 -0.17 -2.20 -20.96
N VAL A 92 -0.90 -1.10 -21.11
CA VAL A 92 -0.36 0.19 -21.56
C VAL A 92 0.75 0.70 -20.63
N LEU A 93 0.58 0.58 -19.31
CA LEU A 93 1.63 0.94 -18.36
C LEU A 93 2.87 0.06 -18.50
N GLY A 94 2.69 -1.25 -18.67
CA GLY A 94 3.80 -2.19 -18.86
C GLY A 94 4.64 -1.89 -20.10
N GLU A 95 3.99 -1.55 -21.22
CA GLU A 95 4.67 -1.16 -22.46
C GLU A 95 5.50 0.11 -22.26
N ARG A 96 4.94 1.12 -21.59
CA ARG A 96 5.64 2.38 -21.29
C ARG A 96 6.85 2.22 -20.38
N ILE A 97 6.78 1.34 -19.37
CA ILE A 97 7.91 1.07 -18.48
C ILE A 97 9.02 0.33 -19.25
N ALA A 98 8.67 -0.56 -20.18
CA ALA A 98 9.68 -1.21 -21.03
C ALA A 98 10.40 -0.21 -21.95
N GLU A 99 9.73 0.86 -22.36
CA GLU A 99 10.28 1.93 -23.19
C GLU A 99 11.13 2.95 -22.42
N GLN A 100 10.90 3.08 -21.10
CA GLN A 100 11.66 3.97 -20.22
C GLN A 100 12.29 3.15 -19.07
N PRO A 101 13.50 2.59 -19.28
CA PRO A 101 14.19 1.93 -18.19
C PRO A 101 14.58 2.97 -17.12
N VAL A 102 14.39 2.58 -15.86
CA VAL A 102 14.79 3.32 -14.66
C VAL A 102 16.30 3.49 -14.59
#